data_AF-A0A2R6EHR0-F1
#
_entry.id   AF-A0A2R6EHR0-F1
#
_cell.length_a   1.000
_cell.length_b   1.000
_cell.length_c   1.000
_cell.angle_alpha   90.00
_cell.angle_beta   90.00
_cell.angle_gamma   90.00
#
_symmetry.space_group_name_H-M   'P 1'
#
loop_
_entity.id
_entity.type
_entity.pdbx_description
1 polymer ?
#
loop_
_entity_poly.entity_id
_entity_poly.type
_entity_poly.pdbx_seq_one_letter_code
_entity_poly.pdbx_strand_id
1 'polypeptide(L)'
;MSSQRARRLGSHHWYWVAAIPATFLLWVATLAWLALAATWEAFAFDANAVRLSLIALGVPFVFLTAYFPLAVYRDATYVNHTSGKWAPQPMRQALAAAVGPVVLIVLGFLVAAFDLPPTWPVVAGFGVTVPVAAYYLYRRREHVGVPDVPW
;
A
#
# COMPACT_ATOMS: atom_id res chain seq x y z
N MET A 1 26.66 0.52 27.44
CA MET A 1 25.50 -0.41 27.34
C MET A 1 24.23 0.23 26.73
N SER A 2 24.31 1.37 26.02
CA SER A 2 23.15 2.03 25.40
C SER A 2 22.87 1.58 23.95
N SER A 3 23.84 0.97 23.27
CA SER A 3 23.74 0.61 21.84
C SER A 3 23.02 -0.70 21.54
N GLN A 4 22.65 -1.49 22.56
CA GLN A 4 21.88 -2.73 22.38
C GLN A 4 20.38 -2.57 22.62
N ARG A 5 19.94 -1.61 23.45
CA ARG A 5 18.50 -1.31 23.61
C ARG A 5 17.89 -0.66 22.35
N ALA A 6 18.66 0.18 21.66
CA ALA A 6 18.24 0.76 20.38
C ALA A 6 18.12 -0.28 19.24
N ARG A 7 18.86 -1.41 19.30
CA ARG A 7 18.80 -2.49 18.30
C ARG A 7 17.60 -3.42 18.44
N ARG A 8 16.89 -3.37 19.57
CA ARG A 8 15.66 -4.15 19.81
C ARG A 8 14.38 -3.39 19.48
N LEU A 9 14.48 -2.20 18.89
CA LEU A 9 13.33 -1.57 18.24
C LEU A 9 13.15 -2.27 16.90
N GLY A 10 12.34 -3.34 16.90
CA GLY A 10 11.97 -4.06 15.70
C GLY A 10 11.48 -3.07 14.63
N SER A 11 11.92 -3.27 13.39
CA SER A 11 11.45 -2.47 12.27
C SER A 11 9.93 -2.64 12.12
N HIS A 12 9.15 -1.70 12.64
CA HIS A 12 7.69 -1.66 12.49
C HIS A 12 7.25 -1.29 11.06
N HIS A 13 8.19 -1.04 10.14
CA HIS A 13 7.90 -0.66 8.75
C HIS A 13 7.20 -1.76 7.96
N TRP A 14 7.28 -3.01 8.39
CA TRP A 14 6.53 -4.10 7.78
C TRP A 14 5.00 -3.91 7.89
N TYR A 15 4.51 -3.26 8.96
CA TYR A 15 3.09 -2.94 9.11
C TYR A 15 2.61 -1.99 8.00
N TRP A 16 3.46 -1.05 7.60
CA TRP A 16 3.15 -0.14 6.49
C TRP A 16 3.12 -0.86 5.14
N VAL A 17 3.96 -1.86 4.94
CA VAL A 17 3.92 -2.74 3.76
C VAL A 17 2.64 -3.58 3.77
N ALA A 18 2.26 -4.13 4.92
CA ALA A 18 1.04 -4.93 5.10
C ALA A 18 -0.25 -4.10 5.02
N ALA A 19 -0.19 -2.81 5.34
CA ALA A 19 -1.33 -1.91 5.23
C ALA A 19 -1.85 -1.82 3.79
N ILE A 20 -0.99 -1.94 2.78
CA ILE A 20 -1.40 -1.82 1.37
C ILE A 20 -2.43 -2.88 0.95
N PRO A 21 -2.12 -4.19 1.00
CA PRO A 21 -3.11 -5.20 0.66
C PRO A 21 -4.30 -5.19 1.62
N ALA A 22 -4.11 -4.88 2.91
CA ALA A 22 -5.21 -4.79 3.86
C ALA A 22 -6.20 -3.67 3.52
N THR A 23 -5.72 -2.47 3.21
CA THR A 23 -6.56 -1.33 2.79
C THR A 23 -7.22 -1.62 1.45
N PHE A 24 -6.56 -2.33 0.53
CA PHE A 24 -7.18 -2.78 -0.72
C PHE A 24 -8.36 -3.72 -0.49
N LEU A 25 -8.21 -4.71 0.38
CA LEU A 25 -9.30 -5.63 0.71
C LEU A 25 -10.47 -4.89 1.38
N LEU A 26 -10.17 -3.98 2.30
CA LEU A 26 -11.19 -3.14 2.94
C LEU A 26 -11.93 -2.29 1.91
N TRP A 27 -11.23 -1.75 0.92
CA TRP A 27 -11.79 -0.97 -0.16
C TRP A 27 -12.73 -1.78 -1.06
N VAL A 28 -12.29 -2.96 -1.49
CA VAL A 28 -13.12 -3.88 -2.27
C VAL A 28 -14.36 -4.28 -1.47
N ALA A 29 -14.21 -4.56 -0.18
CA ALA A 29 -15.33 -4.88 0.70
C ALA A 29 -16.31 -3.71 0.84
N THR A 30 -15.82 -2.48 0.96
CA THR A 30 -16.69 -1.28 1.01
C THR A 30 -17.39 -1.03 -0.31
N LEU A 31 -16.73 -1.21 -1.45
CA LEU A 31 -17.38 -1.13 -2.77
C LEU A 31 -18.44 -2.23 -2.96
N ALA A 32 -18.14 -3.46 -2.58
CA ALA A 32 -19.10 -4.57 -2.64
C ALA A 32 -20.31 -4.31 -1.75
N TRP A 33 -20.09 -3.77 -0.55
CA TRP A 33 -21.17 -3.36 0.35
C TRP A 33 -22.00 -2.23 -0.25
N LEU A 34 -21.39 -1.19 -0.81
CA LEU A 34 -22.12 -0.09 -1.46
C LEU A 34 -22.93 -0.58 -2.65
N ALA A 35 -22.38 -1.47 -3.46
CA ALA A 35 -23.07 -2.08 -4.59
C ALA A 35 -24.30 -2.89 -4.13
N LEU A 36 -24.16 -3.68 -3.06
CA LEU A 36 -25.27 -4.39 -2.44
C LEU A 36 -26.32 -3.43 -1.87
N ALA A 37 -25.88 -2.40 -1.14
CA ALA A 37 -26.77 -1.43 -0.53
C ALA A 37 -27.60 -0.67 -1.58
N ALA A 38 -27.00 -0.32 -2.72
CA ALA A 38 -27.67 0.36 -3.82
C ALA A 38 -28.76 -0.49 -4.51
N THR A 39 -28.84 -1.81 -4.26
CA THR A 39 -29.94 -2.65 -4.77
C THR A 39 -31.24 -2.48 -3.98
N TRP A 40 -31.19 -1.90 -2.78
CA TRP A 40 -32.38 -1.59 -1.99
C TRP A 40 -32.93 -0.20 -2.34
N GLU A 41 -34.22 -0.10 -2.62
CA GLU A 41 -34.91 1.16 -2.97
C GLU A 41 -34.75 2.26 -1.90
N ALA A 42 -34.47 1.88 -0.65
CA ALA A 42 -34.24 2.81 0.46
C ALA A 42 -32.88 3.54 0.38
N PHE A 43 -31.95 3.10 -0.46
CA PHE A 43 -30.60 3.66 -0.58
C PHE A 43 -30.34 4.17 -2.00
N ALA A 44 -30.96 5.30 -2.35
CA ALA A 44 -30.63 6.03 -3.57
C ALA A 44 -29.37 6.89 -3.34
N PHE A 45 -28.22 6.45 -3.85
CA PHE A 45 -26.99 7.24 -3.80
C PHE A 45 -26.88 8.12 -5.06
N ASP A 46 -26.80 9.43 -4.87
CA ASP A 46 -26.48 10.35 -5.96
C ASP A 46 -25.01 10.16 -6.42
N ALA A 47 -24.73 10.48 -7.69
CA ALA A 47 -23.39 10.40 -8.28
C ALA A 47 -22.36 11.22 -7.49
N ASN A 48 -22.76 12.32 -6.86
CA ASN A 48 -21.88 13.13 -6.02
C ASN A 48 -21.45 12.41 -4.73
N ALA A 49 -22.33 11.61 -4.12
CA ALA A 49 -22.00 10.86 -2.90
C ALA A 49 -20.96 9.77 -3.18
N VAL A 50 -21.07 9.10 -4.34
CA VAL A 50 -20.08 8.14 -4.82
C VAL A 50 -18.75 8.83 -5.14
N ARG A 51 -18.79 10.02 -5.74
CA ARG A 51 -17.58 10.79 -6.06
C ARG A 51 -16.85 11.27 -4.80
N LEU A 52 -17.59 11.77 -3.81
CA LEU A 52 -17.05 12.21 -2.52
C LEU A 52 -16.38 11.07 -1.76
N SER A 53 -16.99 9.88 -1.73
CA SER A 53 -16.39 8.71 -1.07
C SER A 53 -15.11 8.24 -1.78
N LEU A 54 -15.07 8.28 -3.11
CA LEU A 54 -13.87 7.99 -3.88
C LEU A 54 -12.73 8.99 -3.60
N ILE A 55 -13.05 10.28 -3.44
CA ILE A 55 -12.05 11.31 -3.09
C ILE A 55 -11.57 11.13 -1.65
N ALA A 56 -12.51 10.93 -0.71
CA ALA A 56 -12.21 10.76 0.72
C ALA A 56 -11.31 9.53 0.97
N LEU A 57 -11.56 8.43 0.25
CA LEU A 57 -10.72 7.23 0.29
C LEU A 57 -9.44 7.36 -0.54
N GLY A 58 -9.45 8.23 -1.56
CA GLY A 58 -8.31 8.49 -2.43
C GLY A 58 -7.09 9.02 -1.69
N VAL A 59 -7.29 9.92 -0.72
CA VAL A 59 -6.17 10.50 0.06
C VAL A 59 -5.37 9.43 0.81
N PRO A 60 -5.98 8.52 1.60
CA PRO A 60 -5.29 7.37 2.17
C PRO A 60 -4.52 6.53 1.13
N PHE A 61 -5.09 6.25 -0.04
CA PHE A 61 -4.41 5.46 -1.07
C PHE A 61 -3.20 6.16 -1.65
N VAL A 62 -3.31 7.45 -1.96
CA VAL A 62 -2.20 8.27 -2.45
C VAL A 62 -1.08 8.27 -1.41
N PHE A 63 -1.41 8.48 -0.13
CA PHE A 63 -0.43 8.45 0.95
C PHE A 63 0.27 7.09 1.06
N LEU A 64 -0.49 5.98 1.12
CA LEU A 64 0.07 4.63 1.23
C LEU A 64 0.95 4.29 0.03
N THR A 65 0.51 4.65 -1.18
CA THR A 65 1.27 4.46 -2.41
C THR A 65 2.58 5.24 -2.35
N ALA A 66 2.53 6.53 -2.01
CA ALA A 66 3.71 7.39 -1.94
C ALA A 66 4.71 6.95 -0.85
N TYR A 67 4.21 6.46 0.29
CA TYR A 67 5.06 6.01 1.40
C TYR A 67 5.63 4.59 1.18
N PHE A 68 5.01 3.79 0.31
CA PHE A 68 5.37 2.39 0.08
C PHE A 68 6.87 2.13 -0.19
N PRO A 69 7.55 2.89 -1.07
CA PRO A 69 8.96 2.62 -1.37
C PRO A 69 9.85 2.83 -0.15
N LEU A 70 9.53 3.83 0.68
CA LEU A 70 10.26 4.10 1.91
C LEU A 70 10.02 3.01 2.96
N ALA A 71 8.79 2.52 3.08
CA ALA A 71 8.46 1.40 3.96
C ALA A 71 9.23 0.13 3.58
N VAL A 72 9.25 -0.21 2.29
CA VAL A 72 9.99 -1.37 1.75
C VAL A 72 11.49 -1.19 1.93
N TYR A 73 12.04 0.00 1.66
CA TYR A 73 13.47 0.27 1.88
C TYR A 73 13.91 0.03 3.33
N ARG A 74 13.13 0.55 4.29
CA ARG A 74 13.44 0.43 5.72
C ARG A 74 13.31 -1.02 6.21
N ASP A 75 12.26 -1.72 5.82
CA ASP A 75 12.10 -3.13 6.19
C ASP A 75 13.16 -4.02 5.51
N ALA A 76 13.47 -3.80 4.23
CA ALA A 76 14.51 -4.56 3.53
C ALA A 76 15.89 -4.34 4.13
N THR A 77 16.21 -3.10 4.55
CA THR A 77 17.46 -2.79 5.25
C THR A 77 17.54 -3.55 6.57
N TYR A 78 16.47 -3.54 7.35
CA TYR A 78 16.39 -4.29 8.60
C TYR A 78 16.58 -5.80 8.38
N VAL A 79 15.84 -6.37 7.42
CA VAL A 79 15.92 -7.80 7.09
C VAL A 79 17.32 -8.18 6.63
N ASN A 80 17.94 -7.38 5.77
CA ASN A 80 19.29 -7.62 5.27
C ASN A 80 20.35 -7.65 6.38
N HIS A 81 20.15 -6.90 7.47
CA HIS A 81 21.07 -6.89 8.60
C HIS A 81 20.77 -7.96 9.67
N THR A 82 19.56 -8.50 9.73
CA THR A 82 19.10 -9.31 10.89
C THR A 82 18.70 -10.73 10.55
N SER A 83 18.21 -10.99 9.33
CA SER A 83 17.61 -12.29 8.99
C SER A 83 18.62 -13.42 8.89
N GLY A 84 19.80 -13.15 8.30
CA GLY A 84 20.79 -14.18 7.95
C GLY A 84 20.34 -15.20 6.88
N LYS A 85 19.03 -15.31 6.61
CA LYS A 85 18.40 -16.26 5.67
C LYS A 85 18.00 -15.61 4.35
N TRP A 86 17.60 -14.34 4.39
CA TRP A 86 17.27 -13.54 3.21
C TRP A 86 17.96 -12.19 3.29
N ALA A 87 18.76 -11.88 2.27
CA ALA A 87 19.54 -10.66 2.16
C ALA A 87 19.01 -9.81 0.98
N PRO A 88 17.82 -9.20 1.11
CA PRO A 88 17.28 -8.34 0.06
C PRO A 88 18.16 -7.10 -0.09
N GLN A 89 18.54 -6.77 -1.32
CA GLN A 89 19.16 -5.48 -1.62
C GLN A 89 18.12 -4.36 -1.44
N PRO A 90 18.26 -3.47 -0.43
CA PRO A 90 17.18 -2.55 -0.07
C PRO A 90 16.80 -1.58 -1.20
N MET A 91 17.80 -1.08 -1.92
CA MET A 91 17.59 -0.15 -3.03
C MET A 91 16.79 -0.81 -4.17
N ARG A 92 17.10 -2.06 -4.52
CA ARG A 92 16.40 -2.77 -5.60
C ARG A 92 14.93 -3.03 -5.26
N GLN A 93 14.64 -3.34 -4.00
CA GLN A 93 13.26 -3.54 -3.52
C GLN A 93 12.50 -2.21 -3.47
N ALA A 94 13.15 -1.13 -3.03
CA ALA A 94 12.56 0.20 -3.03
C ALA A 94 12.23 0.68 -4.45
N LEU A 95 13.09 0.41 -5.42
CA LEU A 95 12.84 0.72 -6.84
C LEU A 95 11.67 -0.08 -7.40
N ALA A 96 11.57 -1.38 -7.07
CA ALA A 96 10.40 -2.18 -7.45
C ALA A 96 9.11 -1.63 -6.83
N ALA A 97 9.17 -1.19 -5.57
CA ALA A 97 8.06 -0.55 -4.88
C ALA A 97 7.68 0.83 -5.45
N ALA A 98 8.64 1.55 -6.06
CA ALA A 98 8.43 2.86 -6.67
C ALA A 98 7.58 2.82 -7.96
N VAL A 99 7.36 1.65 -8.55
CA VAL A 99 6.55 1.50 -9.77
C VAL A 99 5.13 2.02 -9.56
N GLY A 100 4.51 1.75 -8.40
CA GLY A 100 3.18 2.25 -8.04
C GLY A 100 3.07 3.79 -8.05
N PRO A 101 3.92 4.50 -7.27
CA PRO A 101 4.03 5.96 -7.32
C PRO A 101 4.30 6.53 -8.71
N VAL A 102 5.17 5.90 -9.50
CA VAL A 102 5.47 6.36 -10.86
C VAL A 102 4.22 6.29 -11.73
N VAL A 103 3.48 5.17 -11.69
CA VAL A 103 2.21 5.00 -12.42
C VAL A 103 1.20 6.05 -11.97
N LEU A 104 1.08 6.28 -10.66
CA LEU A 104 0.18 7.29 -10.10
C LEU A 104 0.50 8.69 -10.64
N ILE A 105 1.77 9.09 -10.64
CA ILE A 105 2.21 10.41 -11.09
C ILE A 105 2.02 10.57 -12.61
N VAL A 106 2.45 9.58 -13.39
CA VAL A 106 2.33 9.61 -14.85
C VAL A 106 0.87 9.69 -15.28
N LEU A 107 0.01 8.85 -14.71
CA LEU A 107 -1.43 8.90 -15.00
C LEU A 107 -2.07 10.18 -14.45
N GLY A 108 -1.63 10.69 -13.30
CA GLY A 108 -2.10 11.97 -12.77
C GLY A 108 -1.85 13.12 -13.75
N PHE A 109 -0.66 13.16 -14.35
CA PHE A 109 -0.33 14.14 -15.39
C PHE A 109 -1.19 13.96 -16.64
N LEU A 110 -1.33 12.73 -17.15
CA LEU A 110 -2.17 12.44 -18.32
C LEU A 110 -3.64 12.82 -18.08
N VAL A 111 -4.17 12.50 -16.90
CA VAL A 111 -5.54 12.83 -16.53
C VAL A 111 -5.76 14.34 -16.50
N ALA A 112 -4.81 15.10 -15.96
CA ALA A 112 -4.85 16.56 -15.98
C ALA A 112 -4.72 17.14 -17.41
N ALA A 113 -3.92 16.52 -18.27
CA ALA A 113 -3.69 16.99 -19.63
C ALA A 113 -4.86 16.72 -20.59
N PHE A 114 -5.64 15.66 -20.35
CA PHE A 114 -6.71 15.18 -21.24
C PHE A 114 -8.12 15.28 -20.63
N ASP A 115 -8.29 15.95 -19.49
CA ASP A 115 -9.56 16.11 -18.76
C ASP A 115 -10.29 14.77 -18.50
N LEU A 116 -9.51 13.76 -18.10
CA LEU A 116 -10.02 12.42 -17.78
C LEU A 116 -10.52 12.36 -16.32
N PRO A 117 -11.22 11.28 -15.91
CA PRO A 117 -11.68 11.18 -14.53
C PRO A 117 -10.52 11.07 -13.52
N PRO A 118 -10.50 11.87 -12.43
CA PRO A 118 -9.39 11.95 -11.48
C PRO A 118 -9.17 10.69 -10.62
N THR A 119 -10.06 9.70 -10.73
CA THR A 119 -9.99 8.43 -10.01
C THR A 119 -9.00 7.44 -10.62
N TRP A 120 -8.75 7.54 -11.94
CA TRP A 120 -7.90 6.62 -12.68
C TRP A 120 -6.47 6.49 -12.14
N PRO A 121 -5.76 7.58 -11.80
CA PRO A 121 -4.38 7.50 -11.31
C PRO A 121 -4.29 6.77 -9.97
N VAL A 122 -5.28 7.00 -9.09
CA VAL A 122 -5.35 6.38 -7.77
C VAL A 122 -5.58 4.88 -7.90
N VAL A 123 -6.58 4.48 -8.70
CA VAL A 123 -6.92 3.06 -8.92
C VAL A 123 -5.75 2.31 -9.55
N ALA A 124 -5.14 2.88 -10.59
CA ALA A 124 -4.04 2.23 -11.29
C ALA A 124 -2.75 2.18 -10.46
N GLY A 125 -2.36 3.29 -9.83
CA GLY A 125 -1.18 3.34 -8.96
C GLY A 125 -1.30 2.35 -7.80
N PHE A 126 -2.47 2.32 -7.14
CA PHE A 126 -2.71 1.41 -6.04
C PHE A 126 -2.82 -0.05 -6.50
N GLY A 127 -3.49 -0.30 -7.62
CA GLY A 127 -3.61 -1.63 -8.23
C GLY A 127 -2.27 -2.25 -8.63
N VAL A 128 -1.28 -1.44 -9.03
CA VAL A 128 0.10 -1.88 -9.28
C VAL A 128 0.88 -2.10 -7.98
N THR A 129 0.60 -1.30 -6.95
CA THR A 129 1.29 -1.37 -5.66
C THR A 129 0.94 -2.65 -4.89
N VAL A 130 -0.31 -3.10 -4.97
CA VAL A 130 -0.81 -4.27 -4.23
C VAL A 130 -0.06 -5.59 -4.56
N PRO A 131 0.12 -5.99 -5.84
CA PRO A 131 0.90 -7.18 -6.19
C PRO A 131 2.35 -7.12 -5.69
N VAL A 132 2.99 -5.95 -5.78
CA VAL A 132 4.37 -5.76 -5.31
C VAL A 132 4.45 -5.92 -3.80
N ALA A 133 3.52 -5.32 -3.06
CA ALA A 133 3.43 -5.47 -1.60
C ALA A 133 3.19 -6.93 -1.19
N ALA A 134 2.23 -7.60 -1.84
CA ALA A 134 1.91 -9.00 -1.59
C ALA A 134 3.12 -9.91 -1.87
N TYR A 135 3.81 -9.72 -3.00
CA TYR A 135 5.02 -10.47 -3.35
C TYR A 135 6.14 -10.27 -2.33
N TYR A 136 6.38 -9.02 -1.91
CA TYR A 136 7.41 -8.72 -0.91
C TYR A 136 7.09 -9.38 0.44
N LEU A 137 5.84 -9.29 0.91
CA LEU A 137 5.40 -9.91 2.16
C LEU A 137 5.47 -11.43 2.10
N TYR A 138 5.13 -12.03 0.96
CA TYR A 138 5.26 -13.47 0.73
C TYR A 138 6.72 -13.93 0.89
N ARG A 139 7.64 -13.29 0.17
CA ARG A 139 9.10 -13.54 0.28
C ARG A 139 9.58 -13.40 1.72
N ARG A 140 9.16 -12.32 2.38
CA ARG A 140 9.51 -12.04 3.78
C ARG A 140 9.03 -13.13 4.72
N ARG A 141 7.78 -13.56 4.57
CA ARG A 141 7.17 -14.63 5.38
C ARG A 141 7.94 -15.95 5.23
N GLU A 142 8.29 -16.33 4.01
CA GLU A 142 9.01 -17.60 3.74
C GLU A 142 10.39 -17.66 4.41
N HIS A 143 11.12 -16.53 4.46
CA HIS A 143 12.52 -16.54 4.89
C HIS A 143 12.74 -16.02 6.31
N VAL A 144 11.90 -15.10 6.78
CA VAL A 144 12.07 -14.36 8.04
C VAL A 144 10.92 -14.63 9.01
N GLY A 145 9.80 -15.16 8.54
CA GLY A 145 8.58 -15.32 9.33
C GLY A 145 7.82 -14.01 9.53
N VAL A 146 6.71 -14.12 10.26
CA VAL A 146 5.94 -12.97 10.77
C VAL A 146 6.45 -12.74 12.20
N PRO A 147 6.80 -11.52 12.65
CA PRO A 147 7.34 -11.33 13.99
C PRO A 147 6.41 -11.92 15.06
N ASP A 148 6.96 -12.75 15.95
CA ASP A 148 6.23 -13.58 16.92
C ASP A 148 5.60 -12.79 18.10
N VAL A 149 5.74 -11.46 18.13
CA VAL A 149 5.24 -10.60 19.21
C VAL A 149 4.57 -9.36 18.63
N PRO A 150 3.30 -9.07 18.98
CA PRO A 150 2.63 -7.85 18.55
C PRO A 150 3.01 -6.61 19.40
N TRP A 151 4.03 -6.67 20.26
CA TRP A 151 4.52 -5.57 21.10
C TRP A 151 5.92 -5.84 21.66
#